data_AF-A0A3B0MFA5-F1
#
_entry.id   AF-A0A3B0MFA5-F1
#
_cell.length_a   1.000
_cell.length_b   1.000
_cell.length_c   1.000
_cell.angle_alpha   90.00
_cell.angle_beta   90.00
_cell.angle_gamma   90.00
#
_symmetry.space_group_name_H-M   'P 1'
#
loop_
_entity.id
_entity.type
_entity.pdbx_description
1 polymer ?
#
loop_
_entity_poly.entity_id
_entity_poly.type
_entity_poly.pdbx_seq_one_letter_code
_entity_poly.pdbx_strand_id
1 'polypeptide(L)'
;MELEYEEDIRKSLEKYFNGIGYKIADGANFGSDLVIYTKPGPNLSHSKYLLFIIDSKVTWREIISYYRVSSQTSKIALIAFKHQVFI
;
A
#
# COMPACT_ATOMS: atom_id res chain seq x y z
N MET A 1 6.23 -8.98 -19.06
CA MET A 1 5.14 -9.79 -18.52
C MET A 1 4.99 -9.62 -17.00
N GLU A 2 6.06 -9.65 -16.19
CA GLU A 2 5.98 -9.33 -14.75
C GLU A 2 5.74 -7.83 -14.46
N LEU A 3 6.48 -6.92 -15.11
CA LEU A 3 6.32 -5.47 -14.95
C LEU A 3 4.90 -4.97 -15.30
N GLU A 4 4.26 -5.60 -16.27
CA GLU A 4 2.92 -5.26 -16.73
C GLU A 4 1.85 -5.65 -15.71
N TYR A 5 2.08 -6.75 -14.97
CA TYR A 5 1.22 -7.21 -13.89
C TYR A 5 1.37 -6.37 -12.60
N GLU A 6 2.58 -5.88 -12.32
CA GLU A 6 2.82 -4.97 -11.19
C GLU A 6 2.13 -3.61 -11.38
N GLU A 7 2.19 -3.04 -12.59
CA GLU A 7 1.43 -1.84 -12.90
C GLU A 7 -0.08 -2.04 -12.76
N ASP A 8 -0.59 -3.23 -13.08
CA ASP A 8 -2.02 -3.54 -13.05
C ASP A 8 -2.58 -3.58 -11.61
N ILE A 9 -1.87 -4.22 -10.68
CA ILE A 9 -2.33 -4.26 -9.28
C ILE A 9 -2.26 -2.88 -8.61
N ARG A 10 -1.21 -2.10 -8.90
CA ARG A 10 -1.06 -0.75 -8.37
C ARG A 10 -2.19 0.15 -8.85
N LYS A 11 -2.45 0.18 -10.16
CA LYS A 11 -3.56 0.95 -10.76
C LYS A 11 -4.91 0.50 -10.21
N SER A 12 -5.11 -0.80 -10.03
CA SER A 12 -6.35 -1.36 -9.46
C SER A 12 -6.59 -0.91 -8.01
N LEU A 13 -5.54 -0.93 -7.17
CA LEU A 13 -5.61 -0.44 -5.80
C LEU A 13 -5.84 1.07 -5.73
N GLU A 14 -5.16 1.84 -6.58
CA GLU A 14 -5.38 3.28 -6.69
C GLU A 14 -6.83 3.59 -7.08
N LYS A 15 -7.38 2.90 -8.08
CA LYS A 15 -8.78 3.02 -8.49
C LYS A 15 -9.74 2.65 -7.36
N TYR A 16 -9.48 1.56 -6.64
CA TYR A 16 -10.29 1.12 -5.51
C TYR A 16 -10.36 2.19 -4.42
N PHE A 17 -9.21 2.62 -3.89
CA PHE A 17 -9.15 3.57 -2.78
C PHE A 17 -9.67 4.95 -3.16
N ASN A 18 -9.37 5.43 -4.36
CA ASN A 18 -9.95 6.66 -4.88
C ASN A 18 -11.49 6.55 -5.00
N GLY A 19 -12.00 5.40 -5.48
CA GLY A 19 -13.43 5.13 -5.62
C GLY A 19 -14.21 5.14 -4.30
N ILE A 20 -13.56 4.78 -3.19
CA ILE A 20 -14.14 4.85 -1.84
C ILE A 20 -13.80 6.15 -1.08
N GLY A 21 -13.22 7.13 -1.77
CA GLY A 21 -13.00 8.50 -1.28
C GLY A 21 -11.73 8.72 -0.47
N TYR A 22 -10.77 7.79 -0.53
CA TYR A 22 -9.43 7.98 0.03
C TYR A 22 -8.52 8.63 -1.01
N LYS A 23 -7.57 9.47 -0.57
CA LYS A 23 -6.50 9.95 -1.44
C LYS A 23 -5.31 9.01 -1.32
N ILE A 24 -4.75 8.62 -2.46
CA ILE A 24 -3.59 7.74 -2.55
C ILE A 24 -2.42 8.47 -3.22
N ALA A 25 -1.20 8.11 -2.85
CA ALA A 25 0.02 8.64 -3.47
C ALA A 25 1.15 7.61 -3.38
N ASP A 26 2.26 7.93 -4.04
CA ASP A 26 3.47 7.11 -4.00
C ASP A 26 4.04 6.96 -2.57
N GLY A 27 4.46 5.73 -2.25
CA GLY A 27 4.94 5.35 -0.92
C GLY A 27 6.47 5.36 -0.74
N ALA A 28 7.25 5.63 -1.78
CA ALA A 28 8.70 5.35 -1.78
C ALA A 28 9.44 6.06 -0.64
N ASN A 29 9.05 7.30 -0.33
CA ASN A 29 9.63 8.09 0.79
C ASN A 29 9.42 7.46 2.18
N PHE A 30 8.47 6.53 2.29
CA PHE A 30 8.15 5.79 3.50
C PHE A 30 8.51 4.30 3.41
N GLY A 31 9.21 3.89 2.35
CA GLY A 31 9.59 2.49 2.14
C GLY A 31 8.40 1.56 1.91
N SER A 32 7.27 2.07 1.41
CA SER A 32 6.09 1.29 1.01
C SER A 32 5.75 1.52 -0.45
N ASP A 33 4.88 0.70 -1.03
CA ASP A 33 4.44 0.88 -2.42
C ASP A 33 3.55 2.12 -2.57
N LEU A 34 2.59 2.26 -1.65
CA LEU A 34 1.60 3.32 -1.66
C LEU A 34 1.40 3.90 -0.27
N VAL A 35 1.02 5.18 -0.20
CA VAL A 35 0.51 5.82 1.02
C VAL A 35 -0.94 6.22 0.85
N ILE A 36 -1.74 6.03 1.91
CA ILE A 36 -3.18 6.31 1.87
C ILE A 36 -3.53 7.34 2.94
N TYR A 37 -4.15 8.42 2.51
CA TYR A 37 -4.69 9.48 3.34
C TYR A 37 -6.14 9.17 3.64
N THR A 38 -6.57 9.43 4.88
CA THR A 38 -7.99 9.35 5.23
C THR A 38 -8.83 10.29 4.37
N LYS A 39 -10.14 10.04 4.37
CA LYS A 39 -11.13 10.89 3.68
C LYS A 39 -10.89 12.38 3.96
N PRO A 40 -11.23 13.25 3.00
CA PRO A 40 -11.03 14.68 3.12
C PRO A 40 -11.60 15.22 4.43
N GLY A 41 -10.73 15.87 5.19
CA GLY A 41 -11.02 16.52 6.46
C GLY A 41 -9.96 17.58 6.73
N PRO A 42 -10.17 18.47 7.72
CA PRO A 42 -9.29 19.62 7.95
C PRO A 42 -7.82 19.26 8.24
N ASN A 43 -7.52 18.00 8.59
CA ASN A 43 -6.18 17.53 8.97
C ASN A 43 -5.55 16.55 7.94
N LEU A 44 -5.56 16.91 6.66
CA LEU A 44 -4.94 16.10 5.59
C LEU A 44 -3.40 16.15 5.53
N SER A 45 -2.73 16.57 6.61
CA SER A 45 -1.29 16.79 6.65
C SER A 45 -0.46 15.50 6.56
N HIS A 46 -1.01 14.36 6.98
CA HIS A 46 -0.30 13.09 7.04
C HIS A 46 -1.14 11.92 6.53
N SER A 47 -0.49 11.02 5.77
CA SER A 47 -1.08 9.73 5.44
C SER A 47 -1.28 8.88 6.70
N LYS A 48 -2.34 8.06 6.71
CA LYS A 48 -2.66 7.17 7.83
C LYS A 48 -2.15 5.75 7.62
N TYR A 49 -2.07 5.31 6.37
CA TYR A 49 -1.68 3.95 6.03
C TYR A 49 -0.46 3.92 5.11
N LEU A 50 0.39 2.92 5.31
CA LEU A 50 1.40 2.47 4.35
C LEU A 50 0.93 1.14 3.78
N LEU A 51 0.79 1.05 2.46
CA LEU A 51 0.36 -0.16 1.77
C LEU A 51 1.54 -0.83 1.08
N PHE A 52 1.71 -2.12 1.39
CA PHE A 52 2.74 -3.00 0.87
C PHE A 52 2.10 -4.04 -0.04
N ILE A 53 2.53 -4.10 -1.28
CA ILE A 53 2.10 -5.08 -2.27
C ILE A 53 3.12 -6.21 -2.24
N ILE A 54 2.67 -7.41 -1.88
CA ILE A 54 3.56 -8.56 -1.72
C ILE A 54 3.19 -9.70 -2.65
N ASP A 55 4.22 -10.39 -3.13
CA ASP A 55 4.10 -11.66 -3.83
C ASP A 55 3.86 -12.82 -2.84
N SER A 56 3.53 -13.99 -3.39
CA SER A 56 3.24 -15.21 -2.60
C SER A 56 4.41 -15.69 -1.73
N LYS A 57 5.63 -15.22 -1.99
CA LYS A 57 6.85 -15.56 -1.26
C LYS A 57 7.35 -14.36 -0.46
N VAL A 58 6.66 -14.04 0.64
CA VAL A 58 7.13 -13.07 1.65
C VAL A 58 7.71 -13.80 2.85
N THR A 59 8.81 -13.27 3.41
CA THR A 59 9.43 -13.78 4.63
C THR A 59 8.90 -13.07 5.87
N TRP A 60 8.99 -13.72 7.03
CA TRP A 60 8.68 -13.08 8.31
C TRP A 60 9.52 -11.83 8.58
N ARG A 61 10.76 -11.80 8.08
CA ARG A 61 11.65 -10.64 8.21
C ARG A 61 11.10 -9.42 7.46
N GLU A 62 10.56 -9.63 6.26
CA GLU A 62 9.94 -8.55 5.48
C GLU A 62 8.68 -8.04 6.16
N ILE A 63 7.81 -8.93 6.64
CA ILE A 63 6.61 -8.54 7.39
C ILE A 63 6.98 -7.70 8.61
N ILE A 64 7.95 -8.14 9.43
CA ILE A 64 8.43 -7.38 10.59
C ILE A 64 8.95 -6.00 10.17
N SER A 65 9.64 -5.91 9.03
CA SER A 65 10.19 -4.66 8.51
C SER A 65 9.08 -3.68 8.11
N TYR A 66 8.02 -4.14 7.46
CA TYR A 66 6.86 -3.33 7.10
C TYR A 66 6.17 -2.73 8.33
N TYR A 67 5.97 -3.56 9.36
CA TYR A 67 5.41 -3.11 10.64
C TYR A 67 6.33 -2.13 11.36
N ARG A 68 7.64 -2.36 11.36
CA ARG A 68 8.63 -1.46 11.97
C ARG A 68 8.56 -0.06 11.36
N VAL A 69 8.60 0.05 10.03
CA VAL A 69 8.59 1.34 9.33
C VAL A 69 7.26 2.07 9.51
N SER A 70 6.15 1.34 9.46
CA SER A 70 4.82 1.91 9.72
C SER A 70 4.72 2.46 11.15
N SER A 71 5.17 1.70 12.15
CA SER A 71 5.15 2.14 13.55
C SER A 71 6.05 3.35 13.80
N GLN A 72 7.22 3.42 13.17
CA GLN A 72 8.14 4.56 13.29
C GLN A 72 7.54 5.86 12.78
N THR A 73 6.61 5.79 11.82
CA THR A 73 5.97 6.95 11.20
C THR A 73 4.55 7.20 11.70
N SER A 74 4.13 6.52 12.78
CA SER A 74 2.77 6.56 13.33
C SER A 74 1.69 6.22 12.30
N LYS A 75 1.97 5.24 11.43
CA LYS A 75 1.07 4.75 10.38
C LYS A 75 0.69 3.30 10.61
N ILE A 76 -0.41 2.89 10.00
CA ILE A 76 -0.89 1.51 10.02
C ILE A 76 -0.40 0.80 8.75
N ALA A 77 0.22 -0.37 8.90
CA ALA A 77 0.61 -1.21 7.77
C ALA A 77 -0.62 -1.90 7.17
N LEU A 78 -0.76 -1.83 5.85
CA LEU A 78 -1.71 -2.61 5.06
C LEU A 78 -0.94 -3.50 4.09
N ILE A 79 -1.40 -4.74 3.92
CA ILE A 79 -0.76 -5.72 3.05
C ILE A 79 -1.75 -6.12 1.96
N ALA A 80 -1.35 -5.94 0.71
CA ALA A 80 -2.07 -6.40 -0.47
C ALA A 80 -1.33 -7.60 -1.07
N PHE A 81 -1.98 -8.76 -1.10
CA PHE A 81 -1.40 -9.96 -1.71
C PHE A 81 -1.69 -9.97 -3.20
N LYS A 82 -0.64 -10.13 -4.01
CA LYS A 82 -0.76 -10.48 -5.43
C LYS A 82 -1.26 -11.92 -5.53
N HIS A 83 -2.58 -12.10 -5.69
CA HIS A 83 -3.17 -13.42 -5.91
C HIS A 83 -3.47 -13.58 -7.40
N GLN A 84 -2.74 -14.47 -8.08
CA GLN A 84 -3.12 -14.93 -9.41
C GLN A 84 -4.33 -15.85 -9.27
N VAL A 85 -5.50 -15.36 -9.69
CA VAL A 85 -6.68 -16.22 -9.87
C VAL A 85 -6.47 -16.97 -11.18
N PHE A 86 -6.13 -18.26 -11.11
CA PHE A 86 -6.22 -19.14 -12.27
C PHE A 86 -7.71 -19.40 -12.52
N ILE A 87 -8.23 -18.85 -13.62
CA ILE A 87 -9.57 -19.17 -14.16
C ILE A 87 -9.41 -20.28 -15.19
#